data_AF-A0A2S9F9M2-F1
#
_entry.id   AF-A0A2S9F9M2-F1
#
_cell.length_a   1.000
_cell.length_b   1.000
_cell.length_c   1.000
_cell.angle_alpha   90.00
_cell.angle_beta   90.00
_cell.angle_gamma   90.00
#
_symmetry.space_group_name_H-M   'P 1'
#
loop_
_entity.id
_entity.type
_entity.pdbx_description
1 polymer ?
#
loop_
_entity_poly.entity_id
_entity_poly.type
_entity_poly.pdbx_seq_one_letter_code
_entity_poly.pdbx_strand_id
1 'polypeptide(L)'
;MTEPTQRPQEADASVPPVRRPALSPSRASDFKQCPLLYRFRAIDRLPEPSSTAQVRGSVVHAALEQLYALPAPDRVPEAAAA
;
A
#
# COMPACT_ATOMS: atom_id res chain seq x y z
N MET A 1 6.51 -28.92 43.96
CA MET A 1 6.17 -27.61 43.38
C MET A 1 7.37 -27.08 42.62
N THR A 2 7.45 -27.35 41.31
CA THR A 2 8.39 -26.66 40.41
C THR A 2 7.80 -26.74 39.00
N GLU A 3 7.25 -25.62 38.51
CA GLU A 3 6.83 -25.49 37.11
C GLU A 3 8.05 -25.29 36.21
N PRO A 4 8.05 -25.82 34.98
CA PRO A 4 9.09 -25.51 34.01
C PRO A 4 8.83 -24.12 33.43
N THR A 5 9.70 -23.17 33.72
CA THR A 5 9.77 -21.86 33.03
C THR A 5 10.04 -22.10 31.55
N GLN A 6 9.02 -21.91 30.70
CA GLN A 6 9.19 -21.87 29.25
C GLN A 6 9.86 -20.56 28.84
N ARG A 7 10.98 -20.68 28.12
CA ARG A 7 11.71 -19.57 27.50
C ARG A 7 10.82 -18.93 26.41
N PRO A 8 10.79 -17.60 26.25
CA PRO A 8 10.08 -16.98 25.14
C PRO A 8 10.62 -17.53 23.83
N GLN A 9 9.74 -18.06 22.97
CA GLN A 9 10.13 -18.48 21.64
C GLN A 9 10.50 -17.24 20.82
N GLU A 10 11.78 -17.05 20.53
CA GLU A 10 12.25 -16.06 19.57
C GLU A 10 11.63 -16.38 18.21
N ALA A 11 10.67 -15.56 17.79
CA ALA A 11 10.08 -15.64 16.47
C ALA A 11 11.21 -15.47 15.43
N ASP A 12 11.34 -16.44 14.54
CA ASP A 12 12.34 -16.44 13.48
C ASP A 12 12.18 -15.18 12.59
N ALA A 13 13.08 -14.22 12.78
CA ALA A 13 13.08 -12.94 12.08
C ALA A 13 13.40 -13.07 10.58
N SER A 14 13.70 -14.28 10.08
CA SER A 14 14.01 -14.53 8.69
C SER A 14 12.77 -14.68 7.79
N VAL A 15 11.57 -14.86 8.35
CA VAL A 15 10.34 -15.02 7.56
C VAL A 15 9.70 -13.65 7.31
N PRO A 16 9.61 -13.17 6.06
CA PRO A 16 8.92 -11.91 5.77
C PRO A 16 7.45 -12.03 6.21
N PRO A 17 6.88 -10.98 6.85
CA PRO A 17 5.52 -11.06 7.35
C PRO A 17 4.56 -11.33 6.20
N VAL A 18 3.68 -12.32 6.39
CA VAL A 18 2.61 -12.62 5.44
C VAL A 18 1.68 -11.41 5.37
N ARG A 19 1.93 -10.53 4.40
CA ARG A 19 1.08 -9.35 4.16
C ARG A 19 -0.25 -9.84 3.60
N ARG A 20 -1.30 -9.82 4.44
CA ARG A 20 -2.67 -10.06 4.00
C ARG A 20 -2.97 -9.10 2.84
N PRO A 21 -3.41 -9.57 1.66
CA PRO A 21 -3.81 -8.68 0.59
C PRO A 21 -4.91 -7.75 1.11
N ALA A 22 -4.61 -6.47 1.26
CA ALA A 22 -5.65 -5.49 1.57
C ALA A 22 -6.63 -5.47 0.40
N LEU A 23 -7.90 -5.77 0.68
CA LEU A 23 -8.98 -5.65 -0.29
C LEU A 23 -9.26 -4.16 -0.51
N SER A 24 -8.90 -3.66 -1.69
CA SER A 24 -9.30 -2.34 -2.15
C SER A 24 -10.44 -2.45 -3.17
N PRO A 25 -11.23 -1.39 -3.41
CA PRO A 25 -12.26 -1.40 -4.44
C PRO A 25 -11.74 -1.84 -5.81
N SER A 26 -10.57 -1.34 -6.24
CA SER A 26 -9.95 -1.75 -7.52
C SER A 26 -9.61 -3.24 -7.56
N ARG A 27 -9.05 -3.79 -6.48
CA ARG A 27 -8.74 -5.23 -6.38
C ARG A 27 -9.99 -6.11 -6.39
N ALA A 28 -11.06 -5.67 -5.73
CA ALA A 28 -12.33 -6.37 -5.75
C ALA A 28 -12.95 -6.36 -7.16
N SER A 29 -12.82 -5.25 -7.90
CA SER A 29 -13.27 -5.16 -9.30
C SER A 29 -12.47 -6.10 -10.21
N ASP A 30 -11.14 -6.17 -10.07
CA ASP A 30 -10.31 -7.11 -10.83
C ASP A 30 -10.77 -8.55 -10.61
N PHE A 31 -11.06 -8.94 -9.37
CA PHE A 31 -11.54 -10.29 -9.05
C PHE A 31 -12.91 -10.58 -9.68
N LYS A 32 -13.86 -9.63 -9.57
CA LYS A 32 -15.19 -9.75 -10.16
C LYS A 32 -15.15 -9.84 -11.69
N GLN A 33 -14.20 -9.14 -12.32
CA GLN A 33 -14.01 -9.18 -13.77
C GLN A 33 -13.31 -10.46 -14.22
N CYS A 34 -12.21 -10.84 -13.56
CA CYS A 34 -11.43 -12.03 -13.86
C CYS A 34 -10.57 -12.45 -12.64
N PRO A 35 -10.89 -13.57 -11.96
CA PRO A 35 -10.13 -14.03 -10.80
C PRO A 35 -8.63 -14.25 -11.06
N LEU A 36 -8.27 -14.65 -12.29
CA LEU A 36 -6.87 -14.85 -12.66
C LEU A 36 -6.10 -13.51 -12.75
N LEU A 37 -6.75 -12.45 -13.24
CA LEU A 37 -6.16 -11.10 -13.26
C LEU A 37 -5.84 -10.64 -11.83
N TYR A 38 -6.81 -10.78 -10.91
CA TYR A 38 -6.59 -10.48 -9.50
C TYR A 38 -5.40 -11.23 -8.91
N ARG A 39 -5.26 -12.55 -9.21
CA ARG A 39 -4.11 -13.34 -8.75
C ARG A 39 -2.79 -12.73 -9.25
N PHE A 40 -2.66 -12.48 -10.54
CA PHE A 40 -1.42 -11.93 -11.11
C PHE A 40 -1.05 -10.56 -10.53
N ARG A 41 -2.03 -9.68 -10.32
CA ARG A 41 -1.79 -8.31 -9.83
C ARG A 41 -1.61 -8.21 -8.31
N ALA A 42 -2.47 -8.87 -7.54
CA ALA A 42 -2.56 -8.68 -6.08
C ALA A 42 -1.81 -9.73 -5.27
N ILE A 43 -1.75 -10.98 -5.77
CA ILE A 43 -1.09 -12.10 -5.09
C ILE A 43 0.34 -12.24 -5.59
N ASP A 44 0.50 -12.54 -6.89
CA ASP A 44 1.80 -12.82 -7.52
C ASP A 44 2.60 -11.53 -7.78
N ARG A 45 1.90 -10.38 -7.90
CA ARG A 45 2.48 -9.03 -8.08
C ARG A 45 3.46 -8.96 -9.23
N LEU A 46 3.07 -9.51 -10.38
CA LEU A 46 3.88 -9.43 -11.59
C LEU A 46 4.15 -7.95 -11.94
N PRO A 47 5.35 -7.60 -12.43
CA PRO A 47 5.66 -6.23 -12.82
C PRO A 47 4.72 -5.75 -13.93
N GLU A 48 4.07 -4.62 -13.72
CA GLU A 48 3.25 -3.96 -14.73
C GLU A 48 3.81 -2.57 -15.03
N PRO A 49 3.86 -2.15 -16.30
CA PRO A 49 4.24 -0.80 -16.64
C PRO A 49 3.19 0.17 -16.12
N SER A 50 3.63 1.22 -15.43
CA SER A 50 2.74 2.30 -15.02
C SER A 50 2.21 3.04 -16.24
N SER A 51 0.89 3.19 -16.32
CA SER A 51 0.26 4.07 -17.30
C SER A 51 0.52 5.55 -16.96
N THR A 52 0.45 6.42 -17.96
CA THR A 52 0.53 7.88 -17.77
C THR A 52 -0.50 8.38 -16.75
N ALA A 53 -1.69 7.79 -16.73
CA ALA A 53 -2.75 8.14 -15.77
C ALA A 53 -2.37 7.78 -14.33
N GLN A 54 -1.76 6.61 -14.11
CA GLN A 54 -1.28 6.20 -12.77
C GLN A 54 -0.17 7.12 -12.28
N VAL A 55 0.82 7.41 -13.12
CA VAL A 55 1.93 8.31 -12.76
C VAL A 55 1.40 9.69 -12.41
N ARG A 56 0.54 10.27 -13.26
CA ARG A 56 -0.08 11.58 -12.99
C ARG A 56 -0.88 11.58 -11.70
N GLY A 57 -1.67 10.53 -11.45
CA GLY A 57 -2.44 10.38 -10.22
C GLY A 57 -1.55 10.38 -8.98
N SER A 58 -0.45 9.61 -8.99
CA SER A 58 0.52 9.58 -7.89
C SER A 58 1.13 10.95 -7.61
N VAL A 59 1.52 11.70 -8.65
CA VAL A 59 2.07 13.06 -8.49
C VAL A 59 1.03 14.00 -7.89
N VAL A 60 -0.20 13.99 -8.41
CA VAL A 60 -1.29 14.85 -7.90
C VAL A 60 -1.63 14.51 -6.45
N HIS A 61 -1.72 13.22 -6.10
CA HIS A 61 -1.97 12.81 -4.71
C HIS A 61 -0.85 13.27 -3.77
N ALA A 62 0.42 13.10 -4.16
CA ALA A 62 1.56 13.54 -3.36
C ALA A 62 1.60 15.06 -3.17
N ALA A 63 1.31 15.83 -4.23
CA ALA A 63 1.25 17.29 -4.15
C ALA A 63 0.13 17.76 -3.21
N LEU A 64 -1.06 17.15 -3.30
CA LEU A 64 -2.18 17.48 -2.42
C LEU A 64 -1.92 17.07 -0.97
N GLU A 65 -1.32 15.90 -0.74
CA GLU A 65 -0.94 15.48 0.61
C GLU A 65 0.01 16.48 1.27
N GLN A 66 1.03 16.94 0.54
CA GLN A 66 1.96 17.97 1.01
C GLN A 66 1.27 19.31 1.26
N LEU A 67 0.42 19.75 0.32
CA LEU A 67 -0.30 21.02 0.46
C LEU A 67 -1.20 21.02 1.70
N TYR A 68 -1.95 19.94 1.92
CA TYR A 68 -2.90 19.87 3.03
C TYR A 68 -2.25 19.55 4.39
N ALA A 69 -0.97 19.18 4.41
CA ALA A 69 -0.17 19.16 5.63
C ALA A 69 0.13 20.57 6.18
N LEU A 70 0.03 21.61 5.35
CA LEU A 70 0.22 23.00 5.76
C LEU A 70 -0.99 23.54 6.56
N PRO A 71 -0.78 24.57 7.40
CA PRO A 71 -1.87 25.36 7.98
C PRO A 71 -2.79 25.90 6.88
N ALA A 72 -4.09 26.03 7.19
CA ALA A 72 -5.10 26.51 6.24
C ALA A 72 -4.71 27.78 5.44
N PRO A 73 -4.12 28.84 6.02
CA PRO A 73 -3.75 30.05 5.25
C PRO A 73 -2.63 29.80 4.22
N ASP A 74 -1.82 28.77 4.40
CA ASP A 74 -0.65 28.50 3.57
C ASP A 74 -0.95 27.53 2.41
N ARG A 75 -2.21 27.06 2.29
CA ARG A 75 -2.66 26.13 1.24
C ARG A 75 -2.95 26.84 -0.07
N VAL A 76 -1.93 27.48 -0.63
CA VAL A 76 -2.01 28.26 -1.87
C VAL A 76 -1.44 27.47 -3.06
N PRO A 77 -1.89 27.75 -4.31
CA PRO A 77 -1.42 27.04 -5.50
C PRO A 77 0.11 27.02 -5.66
N GLU A 78 0.77 28.11 -5.28
CA GLU A 78 2.23 28.27 -5.32
C GLU A 78 2.93 27.25 -4.42
N ALA A 79 2.32 26.89 -3.28
CA ALA A 79 2.86 25.89 -2.36
C ALA A 79 2.71 24.45 -2.88
N ALA A 80 1.89 24.23 -3.92
CA ALA A 80 1.69 22.93 -4.56
C ALA A 80 2.60 22.71 -5.79
N ALA A 81 3.41 23.70 -6.16
CA ALA A 81 4.36 23.59 -7.26
C ALA A 81 5.66 22.91 -6.78
N ALA A 82 5.68 21.57 -6.88
CA ALA A 82 6.86 20.73 -6.66
C ALA A 82 7.41 20.19 -7.98
#